data_AF-A0A3S0MVK1-F1
#
_entry.id   AF-A0A3S0MVK1-F1
#
_cell.length_a   1.000
_cell.length_b   1.000
_cell.length_c   1.000
_cell.angle_alpha   90.00
_cell.angle_beta   90.00
_cell.angle_gamma   90.00
#
_symmetry.space_group_name_H-M   'P 1'
#
loop_
_entity.id
_entity.type
_entity.pdbx_description
1 polymer ?
#
loop_
_entity_poly.entity_id
_entity_poly.type
_entity_poly.pdbx_seq_one_letter_code
_entity_poly.pdbx_strand_id
1 'polypeptide(L)'
;MIRRLLLPAIATGLALTAPARADFRLCNNTSTRVSVAIAYTDGKSWLSEGWWNLRPTACETLLRGPLAAQFYYVYAMDERGGEWKGKAFMCTRDREFRIEGRDDCFARGYDRTGFFEIDTGRDAKSWTVQLTDPNASTH
;
A
#
# COMPACT_ATOMS: atom_id res chain seq x y z
N MET A 1 -42.25 24.96 51.43
CA MET A 1 -41.54 25.24 50.17
C MET A 1 -40.66 24.03 49.85
N ILE A 2 -41.02 23.20 48.86
CA ILE A 2 -40.27 21.99 48.46
C ILE A 2 -39.48 22.34 47.20
N ARG A 3 -38.14 22.33 47.31
CA ARG A 3 -37.22 22.63 46.21
C ARG A 3 -36.98 21.34 45.43
N ARG A 4 -37.70 21.15 44.31
CA ARG A 4 -37.46 20.04 43.38
C ARG A 4 -36.13 20.26 42.66
N LEU A 5 -35.11 19.49 43.04
CA LEU A 5 -33.85 19.38 42.31
C LEU A 5 -34.10 18.53 41.06
N LEU A 6 -34.11 19.17 39.89
CA LEU A 6 -34.11 18.52 38.58
C LEU A 6 -32.66 18.07 38.28
N LEU A 7 -32.42 16.76 38.28
CA LEU A 7 -31.15 16.17 37.82
C LEU A 7 -31.09 16.21 36.29
N PRO A 8 -30.02 16.72 35.67
CA PRO A 8 -29.82 16.59 34.24
C PRO A 8 -29.45 15.14 33.92
N ALA A 9 -30.31 14.45 33.16
CA ALA A 9 -29.99 13.15 32.59
C ALA A 9 -28.92 13.34 31.52
N ILE A 10 -27.65 13.10 31.87
CA ILE A 10 -26.53 13.07 30.94
C ILE A 10 -26.67 11.78 30.13
N ALA A 11 -27.34 11.86 28.97
CA ALA A 11 -27.40 10.79 28.00
C ALA A 11 -25.99 10.59 27.40
N THR A 12 -25.26 9.60 27.93
CA THR A 12 -23.94 9.21 27.44
C THR A 12 -24.13 8.44 26.14
N GLY A 13 -24.02 9.14 25.00
CA GLY A 13 -24.06 8.51 23.69
C GLY A 13 -22.86 7.57 23.52
N LEU A 14 -23.11 6.27 23.33
CA LEU A 14 -22.07 5.33 22.92
C LEU A 14 -21.58 5.70 21.52
N ALA A 15 -20.42 6.35 21.44
CA ALA A 15 -19.70 6.51 20.19
C ALA A 15 -19.17 5.13 19.76
N LEU A 16 -19.80 4.53 18.76
CA LEU A 16 -19.28 3.38 18.04
C LEU A 16 -18.00 3.81 17.31
N THR A 17 -16.85 3.56 17.91
CA THR A 17 -15.55 3.75 17.24
C THR A 17 -15.37 2.61 16.25
N ALA A 18 -15.55 2.89 14.96
CA ALA A 18 -15.15 1.96 13.93
C ALA A 18 -13.63 1.74 14.03
N PRO A 19 -13.13 0.50 13.93
CA PRO A 19 -11.69 0.25 13.97
C PRO A 19 -11.03 1.00 12.81
N ALA A 20 -10.18 1.97 13.14
CA ALA A 20 -9.33 2.63 12.17
C ALA A 20 -8.34 1.59 11.63
N ARG A 21 -8.58 1.11 10.40
CA ARG A 21 -7.66 0.17 9.74
C ARG A 21 -6.42 0.93 9.29
N ALA A 22 -5.37 0.78 10.07
CA ALA A 22 -4.02 1.20 9.75
C ALA A 22 -3.49 0.20 8.71
N ASP A 23 -3.74 0.38 7.41
CA ASP A 23 -3.35 -0.59 6.36
C ASP A 23 -2.69 0.19 5.18
N PHE A 24 -1.77 -0.45 4.44
CA PHE A 24 -1.32 0.02 3.13
C PHE A 24 -2.21 -0.57 2.04
N ARG A 25 -2.93 0.28 1.31
CA ARG A 25 -3.87 -0.13 0.27
C ARG A 25 -3.46 0.41 -1.09
N LEU A 26 -3.83 -0.32 -2.13
CA LEU A 26 -3.71 0.16 -3.50
C LEU A 26 -5.03 -0.08 -4.24
N CYS A 27 -5.51 0.96 -4.91
CA CYS A 27 -6.70 0.95 -5.73
C CYS A 27 -6.31 1.02 -7.20
N ASN A 28 -6.80 0.07 -7.98
CA ASN A 28 -6.62 0.04 -9.42
C ASN A 28 -7.73 0.85 -10.09
N ASN A 29 -7.45 2.11 -10.44
CA ASN A 29 -8.37 2.97 -11.19
C ASN A 29 -8.11 2.94 -12.72
N THR A 30 -7.44 1.90 -13.20
CA THR A 30 -7.25 1.66 -14.63
C THR A 30 -8.42 0.86 -15.21
N SER A 31 -8.43 0.71 -16.53
CA SER A 31 -9.42 -0.13 -17.23
C SER A 31 -9.03 -1.61 -17.35
N THR A 32 -7.83 -1.99 -16.89
CA THR A 32 -7.23 -3.31 -17.06
C THR A 32 -6.93 -3.97 -15.71
N ARG A 33 -6.69 -5.29 -15.73
CA ARG A 33 -6.14 -5.96 -14.57
C ARG A 33 -4.69 -5.54 -14.38
N VAL A 34 -4.31 -5.28 -13.13
CA VAL A 34 -2.95 -4.91 -12.76
C VAL A 34 -2.39 -5.91 -11.76
N SER A 35 -1.17 -6.37 -12.03
CA SER A 35 -0.33 -7.11 -11.08
C SER A 35 0.58 -6.14 -10.34
N VAL A 36 0.63 -6.26 -9.01
CA VAL A 36 1.33 -5.31 -8.14
C VAL A 36 2.33 -6.05 -7.26
N ALA A 37 3.50 -5.43 -7.06
CA ALA A 37 4.48 -5.79 -6.05
C ALA A 37 4.77 -4.57 -5.17
N ILE A 38 5.13 -4.82 -3.90
CA ILE A 38 5.52 -3.79 -2.93
C ILE A 38 6.89 -4.13 -2.33
N ALA A 39 7.65 -3.11 -1.98
CA ALA A 39 8.87 -3.21 -1.21
C ALA A 39 8.90 -2.17 -0.08
N TYR A 40 9.55 -2.54 1.01
CA TYR A 40 9.73 -1.71 2.20
C TYR A 40 11.00 -2.10 2.93
N THR A 41 11.41 -1.25 3.87
CA THR A 41 12.58 -1.49 4.72
C THR A 41 12.32 -1.02 6.14
N ASP A 42 12.93 -1.69 7.11
CA ASP A 42 13.02 -1.27 8.51
C ASP A 42 14.30 -0.46 8.80
N GLY A 43 15.03 -0.07 7.76
CA GLY A 43 16.32 0.62 7.84
C GLY A 43 17.53 -0.32 7.94
N LYS A 44 17.33 -1.63 8.10
CA LYS A 44 18.40 -2.63 8.13
C LYS A 44 18.31 -3.59 6.95
N SER A 45 17.10 -4.05 6.66
CA SER A 45 16.84 -5.04 5.63
C SER A 45 15.78 -4.54 4.67
N TRP A 46 15.99 -4.82 3.39
CA TRP A 46 14.98 -4.62 2.35
C TRP A 46 14.16 -5.88 2.19
N LEU A 47 12.88 -5.70 1.90
CA LEU A 47 11.99 -6.79 1.54
C LEU A 47 11.12 -6.35 0.36
N SER A 48 10.97 -7.25 -0.61
CA SER A 48 9.99 -7.13 -1.69
C SER A 48 9.04 -8.32 -1.70
N GLU A 49 7.78 -8.08 -2.00
CA GLU A 49 6.74 -9.11 -2.11
C GLU A 49 5.74 -8.78 -3.21
N GLY A 50 5.07 -9.80 -3.72
CA GLY A 50 4.15 -9.77 -4.85
C GLY A 50 3.67 -11.19 -5.18
N TRP A 51 2.76 -11.43 -6.11
CA TRP A 51 1.99 -10.48 -6.91
C TRP A 51 0.56 -10.41 -6.40
N TRP A 52 0.08 -9.21 -6.11
CA TRP A 52 -1.36 -8.97 -5.96
C TRP A 52 -1.99 -8.71 -7.31
N ASN A 53 -3.10 -9.37 -7.60
CA ASN A 53 -3.83 -9.23 -8.86
C ASN A 53 -5.10 -8.42 -8.65
N LEU A 54 -5.09 -7.15 -9.05
CA LEU A 54 -6.20 -6.23 -8.85
C LEU A 54 -7.05 -6.13 -10.11
N ARG A 55 -8.35 -6.39 -9.97
CA ARG A 55 -9.34 -6.10 -11.02
C ARG A 55 -9.45 -4.58 -11.26
N PRO A 56 -9.93 -4.14 -12.43
CA PRO A 56 -10.34 -2.75 -12.62
C PRO A 56 -11.26 -2.30 -11.49
N THR A 57 -11.07 -1.05 -11.05
CA THR A 57 -11.81 -0.35 -9.98
C THR A 57 -11.78 -1.02 -8.59
N ALA A 58 -10.96 -2.06 -8.40
CA ALA A 58 -10.81 -2.75 -7.13
C ALA A 58 -9.67 -2.18 -6.28
N CYS A 59 -9.82 -2.24 -4.96
CA CYS A 59 -8.77 -1.89 -4.01
C CYS A 59 -8.37 -3.10 -3.17
N GLU A 60 -7.06 -3.36 -3.06
CA GLU A 60 -6.50 -4.42 -2.23
C GLU A 60 -5.65 -3.85 -1.10
N THR A 61 -5.52 -4.64 -0.02
CA THR A 61 -4.61 -4.33 1.07
C THR A 61 -3.30 -5.08 0.84
N LEU A 62 -2.22 -4.34 0.59
CA LEU A 62 -0.90 -4.93 0.35
C LEU A 62 -0.17 -5.20 1.67
N LEU A 63 -0.30 -4.28 2.64
CA LEU A 63 0.23 -4.48 3.99
C LEU A 63 -0.86 -4.24 5.04
N ARG A 64 -0.92 -5.15 6.00
CA ARG A 64 -1.83 -5.09 7.14
C ARG A 64 -1.15 -4.45 8.33
N GLY A 65 -1.87 -3.62 9.05
CA GLY A 65 -1.37 -3.00 10.27
C GLY A 65 -0.57 -1.72 10.03
N PRO A 66 -0.23 -1.01 11.13
CA PRO A 66 0.34 0.33 11.07
C PRO A 66 1.63 0.36 10.27
N LEU A 67 1.76 1.37 9.42
CA LEU A 67 2.96 1.59 8.63
C LEU A 67 4.14 1.89 9.55
N ALA A 68 5.22 1.12 9.38
CA ALA A 68 6.44 1.24 10.17
C ALA A 68 7.53 2.06 9.46
N ALA A 69 7.34 2.38 8.18
CA ALA A 69 8.25 3.15 7.36
C ALA A 69 7.56 4.39 6.79
N GLN A 70 8.34 5.43 6.48
CA GLN A 70 7.85 6.59 5.73
C GLN A 70 7.74 6.31 4.23
N PHE A 71 8.65 5.48 3.69
CA PHE A 71 8.74 5.23 2.27
C PHE A 71 8.37 3.79 1.95
N TYR A 72 7.48 3.65 0.97
CA TYR A 72 7.10 2.38 0.37
C TYR A 72 7.36 2.44 -1.12
N TYR A 73 7.67 1.29 -1.70
CA TYR A 73 8.05 1.19 -3.09
C TYR A 73 7.09 0.26 -3.78
N VAL A 74 6.54 0.66 -4.92
CA VAL A 74 5.57 -0.16 -5.65
C VAL A 74 6.04 -0.35 -7.08
N TYR A 75 5.82 -1.54 -7.60
CA TYR A 75 5.89 -1.82 -9.04
C TYR A 75 4.56 -2.40 -9.45
N ALA A 76 4.07 -2.01 -10.62
CA ALA A 76 2.87 -2.58 -11.18
C ALA A 76 3.01 -2.79 -12.69
N MET A 77 2.32 -3.79 -13.20
CA MET A 77 2.20 -4.05 -14.64
C MET A 77 0.79 -4.49 -14.98
N ASP A 78 0.30 -4.07 -16.15
CA ASP A 78 -0.98 -4.54 -16.67
C ASP A 78 -0.82 -5.65 -17.71
N GLU A 79 -1.94 -6.28 -18.04
CA GLU A 79 -2.01 -7.35 -19.04
C GLU A 79 -1.72 -6.91 -20.48
N ARG A 80 -1.59 -5.59 -20.74
CA ARG A 80 -1.25 -5.00 -22.04
C ARG A 80 0.23 -4.61 -22.13
N GLY A 81 1.01 -4.88 -21.09
CA GLY A 81 2.43 -4.51 -21.01
C GLY A 81 2.69 -3.07 -20.56
N GLY A 82 1.67 -2.36 -20.08
CA GLY A 82 1.83 -1.09 -19.39
C GLY A 82 2.49 -1.29 -18.03
N GLU A 83 3.44 -0.43 -17.67
CA GLU A 83 4.19 -0.54 -16.41
C GLU A 83 4.14 0.77 -15.60
N TRP A 84 4.02 0.62 -14.29
CA TRP A 84 4.29 1.66 -13.31
C TRP A 84 5.58 1.31 -12.60
N LYS A 85 6.64 1.99 -12.98
CA LYS A 85 8.00 1.71 -12.53
C LYS A 85 8.72 2.98 -12.12
N GLY A 86 9.77 2.80 -11.34
CA GLY A 86 10.63 3.87 -10.90
C GLY A 86 12.09 3.45 -10.86
N LYS A 87 12.87 4.16 -10.06
CA LYS A 87 14.33 4.01 -10.00
C LYS A 87 14.81 3.15 -8.82
N ALA A 88 13.91 2.74 -7.93
CA ALA A 88 14.25 1.93 -6.77
C ALA A 88 14.27 0.44 -7.15
N PHE A 89 15.44 -0.07 -7.51
CA PHE A 89 15.56 -1.47 -7.93
C PHE A 89 15.42 -2.47 -6.78
N MET A 90 14.52 -3.43 -6.95
CA MET A 90 14.29 -4.55 -6.03
C MET A 90 14.35 -5.87 -6.80
N CYS A 91 14.52 -6.97 -6.06
CA CYS A 91 14.44 -8.30 -6.64
C CYS A 91 12.97 -8.73 -6.76
N THR A 92 12.61 -9.36 -7.88
CA THR A 92 11.26 -9.91 -8.14
C THR A 92 11.38 -11.29 -8.79
N ARG A 93 10.24 -11.96 -8.98
CA ARG A 93 10.15 -13.19 -9.79
C ARG A 93 8.77 -13.28 -10.43
N ASP A 94 8.61 -14.25 -11.31
CA ASP A 94 7.43 -14.52 -12.14
C ASP A 94 6.19 -15.02 -11.38
N ARG A 95 6.36 -15.66 -10.22
CA ARG A 95 5.26 -16.14 -9.35
C ARG A 95 5.15 -15.34 -8.05
N GLU A 96 4.14 -15.63 -7.23
CA GLU A 96 4.04 -15.07 -5.88
C GLU A 96 5.34 -15.30 -5.09
N PHE A 97 5.77 -14.27 -4.36
CA PHE A 97 7.09 -14.15 -3.81
C PHE A 97 7.14 -13.24 -2.59
N ARG A 98 8.15 -13.52 -1.78
CA ARG A 98 8.67 -12.67 -0.72
C ARG A 98 10.19 -12.84 -0.73
N ILE A 99 10.94 -11.77 -0.95
CA ILE A 99 12.39 -11.78 -1.14
C ILE A 99 13.02 -10.75 -0.20
N GLU A 100 13.94 -11.22 0.64
CA GLU A 100 14.79 -10.37 1.48
C GLU A 100 16.02 -9.92 0.69
N GLY A 101 16.43 -8.67 0.90
CA GLY A 101 17.57 -8.05 0.22
C GLY A 101 17.29 -7.66 -1.23
N ARG A 102 17.92 -6.58 -1.67
CA ARG A 102 17.77 -5.99 -3.01
C ARG A 102 19.00 -6.13 -3.91
N ASP A 103 20.05 -6.75 -3.38
CA ASP A 103 21.34 -6.90 -4.05
C ASP A 103 21.44 -8.26 -4.73
N ASP A 104 22.30 -8.34 -5.75
CA ASP A 104 22.65 -9.53 -6.50
C ASP A 104 21.46 -10.34 -7.05
N CYS A 105 20.35 -9.66 -7.42
CA CYS A 105 19.11 -10.32 -7.84
C CYS A 105 19.36 -11.41 -8.89
N PHE A 106 20.08 -11.09 -9.98
CA PHE A 106 20.35 -12.05 -11.05
C PHE A 106 21.19 -13.24 -10.59
N ALA A 107 22.23 -13.02 -9.79
CA ALA A 107 23.05 -14.12 -9.26
C ALA A 107 22.27 -15.02 -8.30
N ARG A 108 21.22 -14.48 -7.68
CA ARG A 108 20.27 -15.20 -6.81
C ARG A 108 19.09 -15.80 -7.58
N GLY A 109 19.05 -15.67 -8.91
CA GLY A 109 17.98 -16.22 -9.75
C GLY A 109 16.69 -15.40 -9.77
N TYR A 110 16.77 -14.11 -9.47
CA TYR A 110 15.66 -13.15 -9.47
C TYR A 110 15.82 -12.11 -10.58
N ASP A 111 14.70 -11.51 -10.96
CA ASP A 111 14.68 -10.35 -11.83
C ASP A 111 15.01 -9.07 -11.05
N ARG A 112 15.52 -8.07 -11.75
CA ARG A 112 15.82 -6.74 -11.21
C ARG A 112 14.82 -5.72 -11.74
N THR A 113 13.81 -5.40 -10.94
CA THR A 113 12.69 -4.53 -11.33
C THR A 113 12.76 -3.19 -10.64
N GLY A 114 12.43 -2.11 -11.35
CA GLY A 114 12.43 -0.74 -10.82
C GLY A 114 11.09 -0.34 -10.22
N PHE A 115 11.05 -0.08 -8.91
CA PHE A 115 9.86 0.35 -8.18
C PHE A 115 9.81 1.89 -8.11
N PHE A 116 8.61 2.47 -8.16
CA PHE A 116 8.39 3.88 -7.86
C PHE A 116 8.19 4.09 -6.36
N GLU A 117 8.67 5.21 -5.85
CA GLU A 117 8.63 5.55 -4.43
C GLU A 117 7.32 6.25 -4.08
N ILE A 118 6.80 5.93 -2.90
CA ILE A 118 5.63 6.54 -2.28
C ILE A 118 6.08 7.03 -0.91
N ASP A 119 6.05 8.35 -0.73
CA ASP A 119 6.23 8.99 0.57
C ASP A 119 4.88 9.05 1.28
N THR A 120 4.72 8.26 2.33
CA THR A 120 3.51 8.26 3.16
C THR A 120 3.59 9.33 4.27
N GLY A 121 4.75 9.94 4.48
CA GLY A 121 5.05 10.76 5.66
C GLY A 121 5.38 9.91 6.89
N ARG A 122 6.02 10.53 7.89
CA ARG A 122 6.55 9.84 9.09
C ARG A 122 5.47 9.32 10.05
N ASP A 123 4.33 9.99 10.10
CA ASP A 123 3.28 9.72 11.09
C ASP A 123 2.06 9.01 10.50
N ALA A 124 2.11 8.64 9.21
CA ALA A 124 0.99 7.98 8.55
C ALA A 124 0.80 6.56 9.08
N LYS A 125 -0.38 6.27 9.62
CA LYS A 125 -0.75 4.93 10.08
C LYS A 125 -1.38 4.08 8.98
N SER A 126 -1.91 4.69 7.94
CA SER A 126 -2.51 4.05 6.77
C SER A 126 -2.24 4.88 5.54
N TRP A 127 -2.17 4.23 4.38
CA TRP A 127 -2.01 4.91 3.11
C TRP A 127 -2.81 4.21 2.01
N THR A 128 -3.35 4.97 1.05
CA THR A 128 -4.00 4.40 -0.13
C THR A 128 -3.42 5.01 -1.39
N VAL A 129 -2.83 4.17 -2.24
CA VAL A 129 -2.34 4.53 -3.57
C VAL A 129 -3.49 4.43 -4.57
N GLN A 130 -3.67 5.45 -5.39
CA GLN A 130 -4.59 5.42 -6.53
C GLN A 130 -3.77 5.20 -7.80
N LEU A 131 -3.84 4.01 -8.38
CA LEU A 131 -3.14 3.68 -9.61
C LEU A 131 -4.00 4.06 -10.82
N THR A 132 -3.52 4.97 -11.65
CA THR A 132 -4.18 5.43 -12.89
C THR A 132 -3.33 5.07 -14.10
N ASP A 133 -3.91 5.05 -15.30
CA ASP A 133 -3.18 4.67 -16.52
C ASP A 133 -1.84 5.43 -16.67
N PRO A 134 -0.74 4.76 -17.04
CA PRO A 134 0.60 5.33 -16.99
C PRO A 134 0.80 6.44 -18.05
N ASN A 135 -0.07 6.50 -19.05
CA ASN A 135 -0.08 7.53 -20.11
C ASN A 135 -0.93 8.77 -19.75
N ALA A 136 -1.59 8.80 -18.59
CA ALA A 136 -2.47 9.91 -18.21
C ALA A 136 -1.74 11.12 -17.59
N SER A 137 -0.42 11.04 -17.37
CA SER A 137 0.36 12.07 -16.68
C SER A 137 1.15 13.01 -17.59
N THR A 138 0.73 13.19 -18.85
CA THR A 138 1.27 14.26 -19.71
C THR A 138 0.25 15.38 -19.83
N HIS A 139 0.28 16.33 -18.90
CA HIS A 139 -0.26 17.67 -19.08
C HIS A 139 0.58 18.69 -18.32
#